data_AF-A0A9E3K3X8-F1
#
_entry.id   AF-A0A9E3K3X8-F1
#
_cell.length_a   1.000
_cell.length_b   1.000
_cell.length_c   1.000
_cell.angle_alpha   90.00
_cell.angle_beta   90.00
_cell.angle_gamma   90.00
#
_symmetry.space_group_name_H-M   'P 1'
#
loop_
_entity.id
_entity.type
_entity.pdbx_description
1 polymer ?
#
loop_
_entity_poly.entity_id
_entity_poly.type
_entity_poly.pdbx_seq_one_letter_code
_entity_poly.pdbx_strand_id
1 'polypeptide(L)'
;MALPLAASLLAGATAGAAEVAATTPPAATLRFEFHSAFLMNLHHFLVDAARHPGRIDTVSWSVPPTAAELATMHEAVAFYASSFGQRDLLFDDELRDIKHALAHADDARQRADGLGLPPALAAVLDRAAPIYARCLWTSQDRINQDWIGRVQG
;
A
#
# COMPACT_ATOMS: atom_id res chain seq x y z
N MET A 1 -44.53 40.33 -80.25
CA MET A 1 -44.40 41.42 -79.26
C MET A 1 -45.34 41.09 -78.11
N ALA A 2 -44.94 40.80 -76.87
CA ALA A 2 -43.65 40.83 -76.19
C ALA A 2 -43.64 39.75 -75.08
N LEU A 3 -42.45 39.21 -74.78
CA LEU A 3 -42.18 38.28 -73.67
C LEU A 3 -42.29 38.96 -72.29
N PRO A 4 -42.52 38.18 -71.22
CA PRO A 4 -41.67 38.29 -70.03
C PRO A 4 -41.11 36.91 -69.65
N LEU A 5 -39.79 36.74 -69.65
CA LEU A 5 -38.85 36.89 -68.53
C LEU A 5 -39.06 35.84 -67.41
N ALA A 6 -38.07 34.95 -67.29
CA ALA A 6 -37.98 33.88 -66.32
C ALA A 6 -37.09 34.25 -65.11
N ALA A 7 -37.11 33.35 -64.12
CA ALA A 7 -36.22 33.18 -62.96
C ALA A 7 -36.56 34.05 -61.71
N SER A 8 -36.51 33.56 -60.47
CA SER A 8 -35.62 32.52 -59.91
C SER A 8 -36.26 31.83 -58.69
N LEU A 9 -36.12 30.51 -58.58
CA LEU A 9 -36.31 29.75 -57.34
C LEU A 9 -34.99 29.78 -56.56
N LEU A 10 -34.98 30.38 -55.36
CA LEU A 10 -33.87 30.21 -54.42
C LEU A 10 -34.02 28.86 -53.71
N ALA A 11 -33.04 27.99 -53.92
CA ALA A 11 -32.84 26.77 -53.16
C ALA A 11 -32.34 27.12 -51.75
N GLY A 12 -33.08 26.72 -50.72
CA GLY A 12 -32.61 26.68 -49.34
C GLY A 12 -32.20 25.25 -48.98
N ALA A 13 -30.95 24.87 -49.24
CA ALA A 13 -30.39 23.64 -48.71
C ALA A 13 -29.99 23.88 -47.25
N THR A 14 -30.82 23.46 -46.30
CA THR A 14 -30.43 23.40 -44.88
C THR A 14 -29.52 22.19 -44.69
N ALA A 15 -28.20 22.42 -44.67
CA ALA A 15 -27.24 21.44 -44.24
C ALA A 15 -27.45 21.20 -42.73
N GLY A 16 -28.11 20.09 -42.38
CA GLY A 16 -28.14 19.59 -41.02
C GLY A 16 -26.73 19.11 -40.64
N ALA A 17 -26.03 19.90 -39.84
CA ALA A 17 -24.84 19.42 -39.16
C ALA A 17 -25.28 18.32 -38.19
N ALA A 18 -24.99 17.06 -38.52
CA ALA A 18 -25.11 15.97 -37.57
C ALA A 18 -24.09 16.21 -36.45
N GLU A 19 -24.58 16.63 -35.29
CA GLU A 19 -23.79 16.70 -34.07
C GLU A 19 -23.41 15.29 -33.68
N VAL A 20 -22.16 14.91 -34.00
CA VAL A 20 -21.57 13.67 -33.51
C VAL A 20 -21.39 13.85 -32.02
N ALA A 21 -22.35 13.35 -31.24
CA ALA A 21 -22.24 13.29 -29.79
C ALA A 21 -20.96 12.53 -29.43
N ALA A 22 -19.96 13.27 -28.95
CA ALA A 22 -18.74 12.68 -28.43
C ALA A 22 -19.11 11.89 -27.17
N THR A 23 -19.15 10.56 -27.27
CA THR A 23 -19.32 9.67 -26.14
C THR A 23 -18.11 9.84 -25.23
N THR A 24 -18.24 10.67 -24.19
CA THR A 24 -17.22 10.76 -23.14
C THR A 24 -17.15 9.41 -22.46
N PRO A 25 -16.00 8.72 -22.45
CA PRO A 25 -15.87 7.47 -21.73
C PRO A 25 -16.21 7.71 -20.25
N PRO A 26 -16.97 6.82 -19.61
CA PRO A 26 -17.28 6.97 -18.19
C PRO A 26 -15.98 7.11 -17.40
N ALA A 27 -15.94 8.07 -16.47
CA ALA A 27 -14.80 8.25 -15.59
C ALA A 27 -14.49 6.92 -14.88
N ALA A 28 -13.24 6.47 -14.97
CA ALA A 28 -12.83 5.22 -14.33
C ALA A 28 -13.00 5.35 -12.82
N THR A 29 -13.85 4.53 -12.22
CA THR A 29 -13.95 4.41 -10.76
C THR A 29 -12.68 3.74 -10.26
N LEU A 30 -11.82 4.49 -9.58
CA LEU A 30 -10.68 3.93 -8.85
C LEU A 30 -11.21 3.09 -7.69
N ARG A 31 -10.88 1.79 -7.67
CA ARG A 31 -11.16 0.90 -6.55
C ARG A 31 -9.87 0.72 -5.75
N PHE A 32 -9.92 1.08 -4.48
CA PHE A 32 -8.82 0.83 -3.55
C PHE A 32 -9.02 -0.52 -2.86
N GLU A 33 -7.97 -1.31 -2.82
CA GLU A 33 -7.90 -2.53 -2.02
C GLU A 33 -6.96 -2.30 -0.85
N PHE A 34 -7.46 -2.56 0.36
CA PHE A 34 -6.70 -2.48 1.59
C PHE A 34 -6.35 -3.88 2.05
N HIS A 35 -5.12 -4.05 2.50
CA HIS A 35 -4.55 -5.34 2.86
C HIS A 35 -4.06 -5.33 4.31
N SER A 36 -4.16 -6.48 4.97
CA SER A 36 -3.51 -6.74 6.26
C SER A 36 -2.36 -7.71 6.02
N ALA A 37 -1.30 -7.23 5.36
CA ALA A 37 -0.14 -8.05 5.03
C ALA A 37 0.80 -8.23 6.23
N PHE A 38 1.10 -9.47 6.59
CA PHE A 38 1.90 -9.83 7.77
C PHE A 38 3.26 -9.15 7.79
N LEU A 39 4.07 -9.33 6.73
CA LEU A 39 5.43 -8.79 6.69
C LEU A 39 5.45 -7.26 6.62
N MET A 40 4.46 -6.66 5.97
CA MET A 40 4.31 -5.19 5.96
C MET A 40 4.00 -4.65 7.35
N ASN A 41 3.09 -5.29 8.09
CA ASN A 41 2.77 -4.89 9.46
C ASN A 41 3.97 -5.09 10.39
N LEU A 42 4.70 -6.21 10.27
CA LEU A 42 5.95 -6.43 11.01
C LEU A 42 6.97 -5.33 10.71
N HIS A 43 7.16 -4.97 9.43
CA HIS A 43 8.05 -3.89 9.03
C HIS A 43 7.65 -2.55 9.67
N HIS A 44 6.38 -2.16 9.59
CA HIS A 44 5.89 -0.94 10.21
C HIS A 44 6.04 -0.93 11.72
N PHE A 45 5.76 -2.05 12.39
CA PHE A 45 5.96 -2.19 13.83
C PHE A 45 7.42 -1.95 14.23
N LEU A 46 8.38 -2.54 13.51
CA LEU A 46 9.81 -2.35 13.80
C LEU A 46 10.30 -0.94 13.49
N VAL A 47 9.79 -0.30 12.42
CA VAL A 47 10.06 1.12 12.12
C VAL A 47 9.55 2.02 13.24
N ASP A 48 8.31 1.81 13.71
CA ASP A 48 7.73 2.58 14.81
C ASP A 48 8.55 2.42 16.09
N ALA A 49 8.87 1.18 16.48
CA ALA A 49 9.66 0.91 17.67
C ALA A 49 11.08 1.50 17.59
N ALA A 50 11.71 1.49 16.41
CA ALA A 50 13.04 2.07 16.21
C ALA A 50 13.07 3.60 16.35
N ARG A 51 11.95 4.27 16.09
CA ARG A 51 11.83 5.73 16.19
C ARG A 51 11.48 6.21 17.59
N HIS A 52 10.99 5.31 18.44
CA HIS A 52 10.52 5.62 19.78
C HIS A 52 11.29 4.75 20.79
N PRO A 53 12.44 5.22 21.32
CA PRO A 53 13.21 4.48 22.31
C PRO A 53 12.36 4.02 23.50
N GLY A 54 12.49 2.76 23.91
CA GLY A 54 11.70 2.15 24.98
C GLY A 54 10.29 1.71 24.58
N ARG A 55 9.87 1.95 23.32
CA ARG A 55 8.56 1.51 22.82
C ARG A 55 8.37 0.01 22.98
N ILE A 56 9.38 -0.79 22.62
CA ILE A 56 9.31 -2.26 22.66
C ILE A 56 9.04 -2.81 24.07
N ASP A 57 9.49 -2.12 25.10
CA ASP A 57 9.28 -2.48 26.51
C ASP A 57 7.88 -2.15 27.02
N THR A 58 7.18 -1.25 26.31
CA THR A 58 5.83 -0.76 26.68
C THR A 58 4.73 -1.28 25.76
N VAL A 59 5.07 -2.12 24.78
CA VAL A 59 4.09 -2.77 23.91
C VAL A 59 3.15 -3.63 24.75
N SER A 60 1.85 -3.49 24.50
CA SER A 60 0.85 -4.40 25.05
C SER A 60 0.88 -5.71 24.27
N TRP A 61 1.74 -6.63 24.70
CA TRP A 61 1.85 -7.97 24.13
C TRP A 61 0.57 -8.78 24.38
N SER A 62 -0.04 -9.34 23.34
CA SER A 62 -1.20 -10.24 23.50
C SER A 62 -0.79 -11.54 24.20
N VAL A 63 0.38 -12.04 23.84
CA VAL A 63 1.08 -13.09 24.59
C VAL A 63 2.46 -12.55 24.94
N PRO A 64 2.85 -12.50 26.22
CA PRO A 64 4.17 -12.00 26.60
C PRO A 64 5.30 -12.80 25.90
N PRO A 65 6.32 -12.13 25.35
CA PRO A 65 7.52 -12.80 24.87
C PRO A 65 8.34 -13.33 26.06
N THR A 66 9.11 -14.40 25.84
CA THR A 66 10.18 -14.79 26.75
C THR A 66 11.31 -13.76 26.73
N ALA A 67 12.22 -13.81 27.71
CA ALA A 67 13.38 -12.92 27.73
C ALA A 67 14.26 -13.03 26.47
N ALA A 68 14.45 -14.25 25.94
CA ALA A 68 15.24 -14.47 24.72
C ALA A 68 14.55 -13.90 23.47
N GLU A 69 13.22 -14.03 23.39
CA GLU A 69 12.46 -13.43 22.30
C GLU A 69 12.42 -11.91 22.40
N LEU A 70 12.26 -11.35 23.61
CA LEU A 70 12.33 -9.91 23.79
C LEU A 70 13.70 -9.37 23.38
N ALA A 71 14.80 -10.05 23.74
CA ALA A 71 16.14 -9.71 23.27
C ALA A 71 16.24 -9.73 21.72
N THR A 72 15.66 -10.75 21.07
CA THR A 72 15.59 -10.84 19.60
C THR A 72 14.82 -9.64 19.01
N MET A 73 13.74 -9.20 19.66
CA MET A 73 12.99 -8.01 19.22
C MET A 73 13.80 -6.73 19.41
N HIS A 74 14.54 -6.58 20.51
CA HIS A 74 15.46 -5.45 20.70
C HIS A 74 16.54 -5.40 19.62
N GLU A 75 17.13 -6.54 19.25
CA GLU A 75 18.11 -6.61 18.17
C GLU A 75 17.51 -6.18 16.82
N ALA A 76 16.28 -6.61 16.52
CA ALA A 76 15.57 -6.17 15.33
C ALA A 76 15.31 -4.66 15.34
N VAL A 77 14.87 -4.10 16.47
CA VAL A 77 14.67 -2.65 16.63
C VAL A 77 15.97 -1.88 16.48
N ALA A 78 17.08 -2.37 17.06
CA ALA A 78 18.40 -1.77 16.94
C ALA A 78 18.90 -1.77 15.48
N PHE A 79 18.68 -2.86 14.75
CA PHE A 79 18.95 -2.93 13.32
C PHE A 79 18.18 -1.83 12.58
N TYR A 80 16.86 -1.75 12.77
CA TYR A 80 16.03 -0.72 12.12
C TYR A 80 16.45 0.71 12.50
N ALA A 81 16.81 0.96 13.75
CA ALA A 81 17.29 2.28 14.20
C ALA A 81 18.59 2.68 13.49
N SER A 82 19.53 1.74 13.34
CA SER A 82 20.80 1.99 12.66
C SER A 82 20.67 2.09 11.13
N SER A 83 19.78 1.29 10.53
CA SER A 83 19.62 1.20 9.07
C SER A 83 18.64 2.22 8.51
N PHE A 84 17.63 2.65 9.27
CA PHE A 84 16.54 3.51 8.78
C PHE A 84 16.23 4.72 9.66
N GLY A 85 16.77 4.78 10.89
CA GLY A 85 16.44 5.83 11.86
C GLY A 85 16.87 7.24 11.45
N GLN A 86 17.87 7.37 10.56
CA GLN A 86 18.39 8.66 10.06
C GLN A 86 18.11 8.88 8.56
N ARG A 87 17.46 7.92 7.89
CA ARG A 87 17.21 8.00 6.44
C ARG A 87 15.86 8.67 6.18
N ASP A 88 15.82 9.50 5.14
CA ASP A 88 14.58 10.15 4.71
C ASP A 88 13.67 9.10 4.05
N LEU A 89 12.62 8.67 4.75
CA LEU A 89 11.73 7.61 4.25
C LEU A 89 10.95 7.99 2.98
N LEU A 90 10.90 9.26 2.61
CA LEU A 90 10.13 9.74 1.45
C LEU A 90 10.96 9.80 0.17
N PHE A 91 12.27 9.97 0.28
CA PHE A 91 13.18 10.10 -0.87
C PHE A 91 14.22 8.98 -0.97
N ASP A 92 14.13 7.97 -0.10
CA ASP A 92 15.03 6.83 -0.13
C ASP A 92 14.47 5.71 -1.03
N ASP A 93 15.12 5.55 -2.19
CA ASP A 93 14.77 4.55 -3.19
C ASP A 93 14.80 3.12 -2.66
N GLU A 94 15.71 2.80 -1.74
CA GLU A 94 15.81 1.46 -1.13
C GLU A 94 14.59 1.18 -0.24
N LEU A 95 14.16 2.17 0.55
CA LEU A 95 12.96 2.04 1.38
C LEU A 95 11.68 1.95 0.54
N ARG A 96 11.64 2.67 -0.58
CA ARG A 96 10.56 2.54 -1.57
C ARG A 96 10.52 1.13 -2.13
N ASP A 97 11.66 0.56 -2.54
CA ASP A 97 11.75 -0.79 -3.08
C ASP A 97 11.41 -1.86 -2.04
N ILE A 98 11.86 -1.71 -0.79
CA ILE A 98 11.49 -2.57 0.34
C ILE A 98 9.97 -2.59 0.52
N LYS A 99 9.33 -1.42 0.62
CA LYS A 99 7.87 -1.34 0.77
C LYS A 99 7.15 -1.95 -0.42
N HIS A 100 7.65 -1.75 -1.64
CA HIS A 100 7.07 -2.38 -2.82
C HIS A 100 7.14 -3.90 -2.75
N ALA A 101 8.30 -4.46 -2.43
CA ALA A 101 8.49 -5.90 -2.32
C ALA A 101 7.58 -6.51 -1.22
N LEU A 102 7.46 -5.83 -0.08
CA LEU A 102 6.60 -6.25 1.02
C LEU A 102 5.11 -6.13 0.70
N ALA A 103 4.71 -5.10 -0.05
CA ALA A 103 3.30 -4.87 -0.42
C ALA A 103 2.79 -5.86 -1.47
N HIS A 104 3.68 -6.40 -2.31
CA HIS A 104 3.35 -7.41 -3.31
C HIS A 104 3.49 -8.85 -2.80
N ALA A 105 3.98 -9.03 -1.57
CA ALA A 105 4.00 -10.33 -0.92
C ALA A 105 2.56 -10.77 -0.61
N ASP A 106 2.31 -12.07 -0.63
CA ASP A 106 1.05 -12.64 -0.12
C ASP A 106 0.81 -12.18 1.33
N ASP A 107 -0.43 -11.81 1.65
CA ASP A 107 -0.79 -11.20 2.94
C ASP A 107 -0.45 -12.12 4.12
N ALA A 108 -0.53 -13.45 3.95
CA ALA A 108 -0.23 -14.43 4.99
C ALA A 108 1.24 -14.83 5.05
N ARG A 109 2.07 -14.35 4.11
CA ARG A 109 3.49 -14.69 4.05
C ARG A 109 4.23 -14.23 5.29
N GLN A 110 4.99 -15.13 5.93
CA GLN A 110 5.79 -14.82 7.12
C GLN A 110 7.30 -14.89 6.90
N ARG A 111 7.73 -15.45 5.76
CA ARG A 111 9.14 -15.61 5.39
C ARG A 111 9.54 -14.54 4.39
N ALA A 112 10.65 -13.85 4.63
CA ALA A 112 11.14 -12.74 3.82
C ALA A 112 12.05 -13.19 2.67
N ASP A 113 12.38 -14.48 2.60
CA ASP A 113 13.21 -15.09 1.56
C ASP A 113 12.67 -14.84 0.14
N GLY A 114 13.54 -14.70 -0.86
CA GLY A 114 13.08 -14.58 -2.26
C GLY A 114 12.22 -13.36 -2.61
N LEU A 115 12.02 -12.39 -1.69
CA LEU A 115 11.33 -11.12 -1.97
C LEU A 115 12.23 -10.07 -2.64
N GLY A 116 13.52 -10.38 -2.85
CA GLY A 116 14.50 -9.41 -3.35
C GLY A 116 14.87 -8.32 -2.34
N LEU A 117 14.59 -8.53 -1.04
CA LEU A 117 14.98 -7.62 0.02
C LEU A 117 16.50 -7.68 0.27
N PRO A 118 17.12 -6.60 0.81
CA PRO A 118 18.49 -6.66 1.31
C PRO A 118 18.67 -7.86 2.25
N PRO A 119 19.73 -8.69 2.09
CA PRO A 119 19.86 -9.94 2.84
C PRO A 119 19.82 -9.77 4.37
N ALA A 120 20.41 -8.68 4.87
CA ALA A 120 20.40 -8.37 6.30
C ALA A 120 18.97 -8.06 6.81
N LEU A 121 18.18 -7.32 6.03
CA LEU A 121 16.79 -7.03 6.36
C LEU A 121 15.94 -8.30 6.35
N ALA A 122 16.07 -9.14 5.31
CA ALA A 122 15.35 -10.40 5.22
C ALA A 122 15.64 -11.30 6.44
N ALA A 123 16.91 -11.41 6.84
CA ALA A 123 17.31 -12.18 8.01
C ALA A 123 16.72 -11.63 9.32
N VAL A 124 16.62 -10.30 9.47
CA VAL A 124 16.00 -9.68 10.65
C VAL A 124 14.49 -9.94 10.70
N LEU A 125 13.79 -9.76 9.57
CA LEU A 125 12.36 -10.05 9.47
C LEU A 125 12.08 -11.52 9.77
N ASP A 126 12.87 -12.44 9.21
CA ASP A 126 12.73 -13.87 9.43
C ASP A 126 12.93 -14.30 10.89
N ARG A 127 13.81 -13.63 11.64
CA ARG A 127 14.03 -13.89 13.07
C ARG A 127 12.90 -13.32 13.93
N ALA A 128 12.40 -12.14 13.60
CA ALA A 128 11.34 -11.47 14.37
C ALA A 128 9.94 -12.04 14.07
N ALA A 129 9.71 -12.54 12.85
CA ALA A 129 8.43 -13.05 12.37
C ALA A 129 7.74 -14.04 13.33
N PRO A 130 8.37 -15.15 13.79
CA PRO A 130 7.69 -16.10 14.67
C PRO A 130 7.26 -15.49 16.01
N ILE A 131 8.02 -14.53 16.54
CA ILE A 131 7.70 -13.82 17.79
C ILE A 131 6.52 -12.90 17.56
N TYR A 132 6.56 -12.10 16.50
CA TYR A 132 5.47 -11.20 16.13
C TYR A 132 4.17 -11.95 15.85
N ALA A 133 4.25 -13.07 15.12
CA ALA A 133 3.11 -13.95 14.83
C ALA A 133 2.40 -14.40 16.11
N ARG A 134 3.17 -14.86 17.10
CA ARG A 134 2.63 -15.39 18.36
C ARG A 134 2.17 -14.30 19.32
N CYS A 135 2.93 -13.20 19.43
CA CYS A 135 2.77 -12.23 20.49
C CYS A 135 1.84 -11.06 20.12
N LEU A 136 1.69 -10.74 18.83
CA LEU A 136 0.98 -9.53 18.39
C LEU A 136 0.03 -9.76 17.20
N TRP A 137 0.44 -10.56 16.21
CA TRP A 137 -0.22 -10.58 14.90
C TRP A 137 -1.72 -10.83 14.97
N THR A 138 -2.17 -11.86 15.70
CA THR A 138 -3.61 -12.17 15.80
C THR A 138 -4.44 -10.98 16.28
N SER A 139 -3.91 -10.17 17.19
CA SER A 139 -4.63 -8.98 17.67
C SER A 139 -4.62 -7.84 16.65
N GLN A 140 -3.48 -7.59 16.01
CA GLN A 140 -3.31 -6.50 15.06
C GLN A 140 -4.04 -6.77 13.75
N ASP A 141 -3.95 -8.00 13.23
CA ASP A 141 -4.66 -8.43 12.03
C ASP A 141 -6.17 -8.27 12.22
N ARG A 142 -6.72 -8.72 13.35
CA ARG A 142 -8.15 -8.52 13.65
C ARG A 142 -8.55 -7.05 13.63
N ILE A 143 -7.76 -6.17 14.24
CA ILE A 143 -8.03 -4.73 14.24
C ILE A 143 -7.98 -4.16 12.82
N ASN A 144 -7.02 -4.58 12.01
CA ASN A 144 -6.88 -4.18 10.61
C ASN A 144 -8.10 -4.66 9.79
N GLN A 145 -8.45 -5.93 9.87
CA GLN A 145 -9.59 -6.52 9.15
C GLN A 145 -10.91 -5.85 9.53
N ASP A 146 -11.11 -5.58 10.84
CA ASP A 146 -12.29 -4.85 11.32
C ASP A 146 -12.35 -3.43 10.74
N TRP A 147 -11.21 -2.76 10.57
CA TRP A 147 -11.15 -1.45 9.92
C TRP A 147 -11.37 -1.53 8.41
N ILE A 148 -10.72 -2.48 7.72
CA ILE A 148 -10.86 -2.72 6.29
C ILE A 148 -12.33 -2.95 5.93
N GLY A 149 -13.03 -3.81 6.67
CA GLY A 149 -14.45 -4.09 6.46
C GLY A 149 -15.36 -2.85 6.61
N ARG A 150 -14.99 -1.88 7.46
CA ARG A 150 -15.75 -0.62 7.63
C ARG A 150 -15.50 0.40 6.53
N VAL A 151 -14.35 0.38 5.88
CA VAL A 151 -13.98 1.37 4.85
C VAL A 151 -14.18 0.87 3.43
N GLN A 152 -14.30 -0.45 3.24
CA GLN A 152 -14.57 -1.09 1.95
C GLN A 152 -16.01 -1.60 1.79
N GLY A 153 -16.76 -1.75 2.88
CA GLY A 153 -18.19 -2.11 2.88
C GLY A 153 -19.09 -0.89 2.87
#